data_AF-A0A8D9MBZ2-F1
#
_entry.id   AF-A0A8D9MBZ2-F1
#
_cell.length_a   1.000
_cell.length_b   1.000
_cell.length_c   1.000
_cell.angle_alpha   90.00
_cell.angle_beta   90.00
_cell.angle_gamma   90.00
#
_symmetry.space_group_name_H-M   'P 1'
#
loop_
_entity.id
_entity.type
_entity.pdbx_description
1 polymer ?
#
loop_
_entity_poly.entity_id
_entity_poly.type
_entity_poly.pdbx_seq_one_letter_code
_entity_poly.pdbx_strand_id
1 'polypeptide(L)'
;MEFFHKAKAVRMRNIHEKYLMAEEDVESVTQERNGSDKRARWTVEPVRGSFEAIRLKSCYGSYLTASNERFLLGATGRKVVLSKLSGIDSSAEWEPVREGSKVKLKTRHGHFLRGNGGLPPWRDSVTHDSRRSSDSFLWDVDVVETTSLALVPVAIPPLHRRQSSPPMSRTSSEKSEQEGGTVVAGAKGRD
;
A
#
# COMPACT_ATOMS: atom_id res chain seq x y z
N MET A 1 3.28 -9.29 14.78
CA MET A 1 2.10 -8.72 14.09
C MET A 1 2.18 -7.24 13.79
N GLU A 2 2.70 -6.38 14.69
CA GLU A 2 2.77 -4.92 14.49
C GLU A 2 3.24 -4.46 13.10
N PHE A 3 4.15 -5.21 12.46
CA PHE A 3 4.65 -4.95 11.11
C PHE A 3 3.52 -4.69 10.09
N PHE A 4 2.41 -5.42 10.18
CA PHE A 4 1.28 -5.30 9.26
C PHE A 4 0.16 -4.39 9.79
N HIS A 5 0.17 -3.98 11.07
CA HIS A 5 -0.95 -3.23 11.69
C HIS A 5 -1.21 -1.86 11.06
N LYS A 6 -0.18 -1.24 10.46
CA LYS A 6 -0.30 0.05 9.78
C LYS A 6 -0.42 -0.09 8.26
N ALA A 7 -0.17 -1.27 7.70
CA ALA A 7 -0.21 -1.50 6.26
C ALA A 7 -1.64 -1.81 5.80
N LYS A 8 -2.13 -1.04 4.83
CA LYS A 8 -3.37 -1.33 4.09
C LYS A 8 -3.09 -2.21 2.87
N ALA A 9 -1.98 -1.95 2.17
CA ALA A 9 -1.52 -2.77 1.06
C ALA A 9 0.00 -2.90 1.05
N VAL A 10 0.48 -4.07 0.61
CA VAL A 10 1.90 -4.44 0.56
C VAL A 10 2.27 -5.05 -0.79
N ARG A 11 3.57 -5.09 -1.06
CA ARG A 11 4.23 -6.00 -1.99
C ARG A 11 5.14 -6.91 -1.17
N MET A 12 5.31 -8.16 -1.61
CA MET A 12 6.16 -9.14 -0.93
C MET A 12 7.21 -9.66 -1.89
N ARG A 13 8.49 -9.54 -1.54
CA ARG A 13 9.63 -9.92 -2.40
C ARG A 13 10.47 -11.00 -1.73
N ASN A 14 10.71 -12.11 -2.43
CA ASN A 14 11.55 -13.19 -1.92
C ASN A 14 13.05 -12.95 -2.12
N ILE A 15 13.87 -13.85 -1.58
CA ILE A 15 15.34 -13.84 -1.69
C ILE A 15 15.92 -13.88 -3.11
N HIS A 16 15.10 -14.10 -4.14
CA HIS A 16 15.52 -14.13 -5.56
C HIS A 16 15.17 -12.83 -6.30
N GLU A 17 14.80 -11.77 -5.58
CA GLU A 17 14.33 -10.50 -6.14
C GLU A 17 13.10 -10.68 -7.05
N LYS A 18 12.16 -11.51 -6.58
CA LYS A 18 10.86 -11.74 -7.22
C LYS A 18 9.72 -11.47 -6.25
N TYR A 19 8.70 -10.79 -6.75
CA TYR A 19 7.50 -10.42 -6.03
C TYR A 19 6.44 -11.51 -6.11
N LEU A 20 5.65 -11.67 -5.05
CA LEU A 20 4.48 -12.56 -5.03
C LEU A 20 3.38 -12.01 -5.95
N MET A 21 2.98 -12.78 -6.97
CA MET A 21 2.04 -12.34 -8.00
C MET A 21 0.72 -13.12 -7.92
N ALA A 22 -0.39 -12.41 -8.02
CA ALA A 22 -1.71 -12.97 -8.29
C ALA A 22 -1.96 -13.00 -9.80
N GLU A 23 -2.42 -14.11 -10.35
CA GLU A 23 -2.66 -14.23 -11.80
C GLU A 23 -4.07 -13.83 -12.24
N GLU A 24 -4.20 -13.56 -13.54
CA GLU A 24 -5.45 -13.13 -14.20
C GLU A 24 -6.51 -14.23 -14.26
N ASP A 25 -6.13 -15.50 -14.09
CA ASP A 25 -7.07 -16.62 -13.95
C ASP A 25 -7.83 -16.60 -12.60
N VAL A 26 -7.39 -15.76 -11.66
CA VAL A 26 -7.98 -15.59 -10.31
C VAL A 26 -7.87 -16.86 -9.44
N GLU A 27 -7.04 -17.83 -9.86
CA GLU A 27 -6.78 -19.13 -9.21
C GLU A 27 -5.29 -19.37 -8.93
N SER A 28 -4.39 -18.90 -9.79
CA SER A 28 -2.95 -19.14 -9.72
C SER A 28 -2.18 -18.05 -8.97
N VAL A 29 -1.07 -18.48 -8.37
CA VAL A 29 -0.11 -17.62 -7.66
C VAL A 29 1.29 -17.96 -8.14
N THR A 30 2.01 -16.94 -8.63
CA THR A 30 3.36 -17.07 -9.18
C THR A 30 4.29 -16.04 -8.54
N GLN A 31 5.46 -15.82 -9.14
CA GLN A 31 6.41 -14.80 -8.71
C GLN A 31 7.22 -14.26 -9.88
N GLU A 32 7.29 -12.94 -10.00
CA GLU A 32 7.93 -12.23 -11.12
C GLU A 32 8.85 -11.12 -10.63
N ARG A 33 9.76 -10.63 -11.48
CA ARG A 33 10.63 -9.48 -11.13
C ARG A 33 9.89 -8.14 -11.16
N ASN A 34 8.74 -8.03 -11.85
CA ASN A 34 8.03 -6.77 -12.00
C ASN A 34 7.14 -6.44 -10.78
N GLY A 35 7.77 -5.96 -9.71
CA GLY A 35 7.05 -5.50 -8.52
C GLY A 35 6.15 -4.27 -8.75
N SER A 36 6.26 -3.57 -9.89
CA SER A 36 5.44 -2.37 -10.15
C SER A 36 3.99 -2.69 -10.54
N ASP A 37 3.74 -3.91 -11.01
CA ASP A 37 2.42 -4.41 -11.45
C ASP A 37 1.37 -4.37 -10.32
N LYS A 38 0.09 -4.21 -10.68
CA LYS A 38 -1.05 -4.37 -9.78
C LYS A 38 -1.14 -5.80 -9.23
N ARG A 39 -0.70 -6.81 -10.00
CA ARG A 39 -0.67 -8.24 -9.62
C ARG A 39 0.23 -8.51 -8.40
N ALA A 40 1.22 -7.65 -8.16
CA ALA A 40 2.10 -7.70 -7.00
C ALA A 40 1.50 -7.07 -5.72
N ARG A 41 0.35 -6.38 -5.81
CA ARG A 41 -0.24 -5.63 -4.69
C ARG A 41 -1.26 -6.47 -3.93
N TRP A 42 -0.95 -6.74 -2.67
CA TRP A 42 -1.80 -7.49 -1.74
C TRP A 42 -2.41 -6.56 -0.70
N THR A 43 -3.74 -6.56 -0.60
CA THR A 43 -4.46 -5.85 0.48
C THR A 43 -4.39 -6.69 1.75
N VAL A 44 -4.08 -6.05 2.87
CA VAL A 44 -3.93 -6.70 4.18
C VAL A 44 -5.24 -6.57 4.94
N GLU A 45 -5.92 -7.69 5.18
CA GLU A 45 -7.16 -7.73 5.95
C GLU A 45 -6.93 -8.47 7.29
N PRO A 46 -7.04 -7.80 8.46
CA PRO A 46 -6.95 -8.47 9.76
C PRO A 46 -8.08 -9.50 9.97
N VAL A 47 -7.75 -10.64 10.58
CA VAL A 47 -8.75 -11.68 10.88
C VAL A 47 -9.59 -11.29 12.10
N ARG A 48 -10.92 -11.28 11.96
CA ARG A 48 -11.82 -11.01 13.10
C ARG A 48 -11.68 -12.11 14.15
N GLY A 49 -11.40 -11.73 15.39
CA GLY A 49 -11.22 -12.66 16.51
C GLY A 49 -9.81 -13.24 16.65
N SER A 50 -8.85 -12.86 15.79
CA SER A 50 -7.43 -13.18 15.95
C SER A 50 -6.58 -11.92 15.84
N PHE A 51 -5.69 -11.72 16.81
CA PHE A 51 -4.66 -10.66 16.74
C PHE A 51 -3.39 -11.15 16.04
N GLU A 52 -3.32 -12.44 15.70
CA GLU A 52 -2.12 -13.13 15.21
C GLU A 52 -2.17 -13.47 13.72
N ALA A 53 -3.33 -13.37 13.07
CA ALA A 53 -3.51 -13.71 11.66
C ALA A 53 -3.98 -12.53 10.79
N ILE A 54 -3.48 -12.50 9.56
CA ILE A 54 -3.96 -11.66 8.45
C ILE A 54 -4.45 -12.55 7.31
N ARG A 55 -5.26 -11.96 6.44
CA ARG A 55 -5.60 -12.47 5.11
C ARG A 55 -5.00 -11.53 4.08
N LEU A 56 -4.41 -12.10 3.02
CA LEU A 56 -3.82 -11.34 1.92
C LEU A 56 -4.72 -11.47 0.69
N LYS A 57 -5.25 -10.35 0.23
CA LYS A 57 -6.23 -10.28 -0.85
C LYS A 57 -5.61 -9.67 -2.10
N SER A 58 -5.73 -10.38 -3.22
CA SER A 58 -5.19 -9.96 -4.50
C SER A 58 -5.94 -8.77 -5.09
N CYS A 59 -5.38 -8.15 -6.13
CA CYS A 59 -6.08 -7.14 -6.93
C CYS A 59 -7.37 -7.65 -7.61
N TYR A 60 -7.61 -8.97 -7.66
CA TYR A 60 -8.82 -9.60 -8.21
C TYR A 60 -9.86 -9.95 -7.12
N GLY A 61 -9.56 -9.71 -5.84
CA GLY A 61 -10.49 -9.93 -4.72
C GLY A 61 -10.51 -11.33 -4.13
N SER A 62 -9.77 -12.28 -4.72
CA SER A 62 -9.45 -13.58 -4.11
C SER A 62 -8.32 -13.46 -3.08
N TYR A 63 -8.18 -14.48 -2.24
CA TYR A 63 -7.24 -14.52 -1.12
C TYR A 63 -6.14 -15.54 -1.35
N LEU A 64 -4.94 -15.23 -0.85
CA LEU A 64 -3.80 -16.14 -0.83
C LEU A 64 -4.11 -17.31 0.12
N THR A 65 -4.18 -18.53 -0.40
CA THR A 65 -4.76 -19.67 0.30
C THR A 65 -3.83 -20.89 0.24
N ALA A 66 -3.56 -21.49 1.41
CA ALA A 66 -2.72 -22.67 1.58
C ALA A 66 -3.54 -23.96 1.32
N SER A 67 -3.54 -24.46 0.08
CA SER A 67 -4.40 -25.58 -0.30
C SER A 67 -3.86 -26.94 0.17
N ASN A 68 -4.73 -27.96 0.18
CA ASN A 68 -4.31 -29.34 0.46
C ASN A 68 -3.74 -30.06 -0.77
N GLU A 69 -3.66 -29.40 -1.92
CA GLU A 69 -3.15 -30.00 -3.16
C GLU A 69 -1.63 -30.22 -3.09
N ARG A 70 -1.20 -31.41 -3.51
CA ARG A 70 0.24 -31.68 -3.72
C ARG A 70 0.73 -30.87 -4.91
N PHE A 71 1.91 -30.26 -4.80
CA PHE A 71 2.45 -29.46 -5.90
C PHE A 71 2.89 -30.34 -7.08
N LEU A 72 3.84 -31.25 -6.84
CA LEU A 72 4.38 -32.17 -7.85
C LEU A 72 4.74 -33.50 -7.19
N LEU A 73 4.80 -34.57 -7.98
CA LEU A 73 5.28 -35.87 -7.51
C LEU A 73 6.77 -35.76 -7.11
N GLY A 74 7.13 -36.25 -5.92
CA GLY A 74 8.48 -36.17 -5.37
C GLY A 74 8.90 -34.79 -4.81
N ALA A 75 8.16 -33.71 -5.10
CA ALA A 75 8.38 -32.42 -4.46
C ALA A 75 7.80 -32.38 -3.04
N THR A 76 8.32 -31.48 -2.20
CA THR A 76 7.71 -31.14 -0.91
C THR A 76 6.99 -29.80 -0.96
N GLY A 77 6.12 -29.60 0.03
CA GLY A 77 5.16 -28.51 0.06
C GLY A 77 3.88 -28.83 -0.71
N ARG A 78 2.86 -28.03 -0.43
CA ARG A 78 1.54 -28.04 -1.09
C ARG A 78 1.33 -26.73 -1.83
N LYS A 79 0.40 -26.70 -2.79
CA LYS A 79 0.15 -25.52 -3.61
C LYS A 79 -0.38 -24.37 -2.77
N VAL A 80 0.01 -23.15 -3.14
CA VAL A 80 -0.69 -21.94 -2.70
C VAL A 80 -1.46 -21.44 -3.91
N VAL A 81 -2.73 -21.12 -3.68
CA VAL A 81 -3.71 -20.77 -4.71
C VAL A 81 -4.43 -19.47 -4.33
N LEU A 82 -5.15 -18.90 -5.27
CA LEU A 82 -6.16 -17.89 -5.01
C LEU A 82 -7.51 -18.58 -4.79
N SER A 83 -8.23 -18.20 -3.73
CA SER A 83 -9.62 -18.65 -3.53
C SER A 83 -10.51 -17.56 -2.95
N LYS A 84 -11.83 -17.73 -3.06
CA LYS A 84 -12.79 -16.93 -2.29
C LYS A 84 -12.90 -17.51 -0.89
N LEU A 85 -13.00 -16.65 0.12
CA LEU A 85 -13.25 -17.09 1.50
C LEU A 85 -14.56 -17.89 1.58
N SER A 86 -14.47 -19.15 1.99
CA SER A 86 -15.62 -19.84 2.57
C SER A 86 -15.67 -19.56 4.09
N GLY A 87 -16.85 -19.60 4.70
CA GLY A 87 -17.07 -19.05 6.05
C GLY A 87 -16.31 -19.73 7.21
N ILE A 88 -15.60 -20.83 6.94
CA ILE A 88 -14.86 -21.66 7.91
C ILE A 88 -13.34 -21.67 7.58
N ASP A 89 -12.93 -20.93 6.55
CA ASP A 89 -11.65 -21.18 5.87
C ASP A 89 -10.42 -20.53 6.53
N SER A 90 -9.86 -21.23 7.52
CA SER A 90 -8.55 -20.88 8.10
C SER A 90 -7.35 -21.17 7.17
N SER A 91 -7.54 -21.67 5.95
CA SER A 91 -6.42 -21.88 5.01
C SER A 91 -6.00 -20.60 4.26
N ALA A 92 -6.83 -19.55 4.28
CA ALA A 92 -6.47 -18.20 3.82
C ALA A 92 -5.82 -17.34 4.93
N GLU A 93 -5.64 -17.89 6.13
CA GLU A 93 -5.12 -17.18 7.31
C GLU A 93 -3.63 -17.44 7.49
N TRP A 94 -2.88 -16.34 7.58
CA TRP A 94 -1.43 -16.34 7.70
C TRP A 94 -1.00 -15.56 8.94
N GLU A 95 -0.08 -16.14 9.71
CA GLU A 95 0.58 -15.53 10.86
C GLU A 95 1.96 -14.97 10.43
N PRO A 96 2.11 -13.63 10.31
CA PRO A 96 3.40 -12.97 10.19
C PRO A 96 4.37 -13.21 11.35
N VAL A 97 5.37 -14.06 11.11
CA VAL A 97 6.52 -14.27 12.00
C VAL A 97 7.69 -13.43 11.50
N ARG A 98 8.23 -12.54 12.35
CA ARG A 98 9.36 -11.67 12.00
C ARG A 98 10.68 -12.41 12.16
N GLU A 99 11.57 -12.27 11.19
CA GLU A 99 12.94 -12.80 11.24
C GLU A 99 13.91 -11.71 10.75
N GLY A 100 14.47 -10.96 11.71
CA GLY A 100 15.27 -9.78 11.43
C GLY A 100 14.46 -8.67 10.73
N SER A 101 14.89 -8.28 9.54
CA SER A 101 14.19 -7.33 8.66
C SER A 101 13.10 -7.96 7.80
N LYS A 102 13.10 -9.29 7.64
CA LYS A 102 12.19 -10.04 6.78
C LYS A 102 11.05 -10.69 7.59
N VAL A 103 10.06 -11.22 6.88
CA VAL A 103 8.97 -12.00 7.48
C VAL A 103 8.87 -13.39 6.86
N LYS A 104 8.35 -14.32 7.65
CA LYS A 104 7.79 -15.60 7.22
C LYS A 104 6.27 -15.52 7.41
N LEU A 105 5.50 -15.98 6.43
CA LEU A 105 4.05 -16.16 6.61
C LEU A 105 3.77 -17.62 6.94
N LYS A 106 3.28 -17.85 8.15
CA LYS A 106 3.03 -19.17 8.71
C LYS A 106 1.53 -19.50 8.61
N THR A 107 1.15 -20.67 8.14
CA THR A 107 -0.23 -21.16 8.23
C THR A 107 -0.54 -21.63 9.64
N ARG A 108 -1.81 -21.71 10.02
CA ARG A 108 -2.27 -22.30 11.29
C ARG A 108 -1.67 -23.70 11.60
N HIS A 109 -1.30 -24.45 10.55
CA HIS A 109 -0.69 -25.78 10.65
C HIS A 109 0.85 -25.76 10.80
N GLY A 110 1.48 -24.60 10.89
CA GLY A 110 2.94 -24.46 11.04
C GLY A 110 3.75 -24.59 9.75
N HIS A 111 3.11 -24.51 8.58
CA HIS A 111 3.80 -24.45 7.29
C HIS A 111 4.11 -23.01 6.91
N PHE A 112 5.18 -22.74 6.15
CA PHE A 112 5.56 -21.40 5.73
C PHE A 112 5.40 -21.18 4.23
N LEU A 113 4.97 -19.99 3.84
CA LEU A 113 4.89 -19.54 2.44
C LEU A 113 6.29 -19.53 1.81
N ARG A 114 6.46 -20.26 0.70
CA ARG A 114 7.73 -20.47 0.01
C ARG A 114 7.65 -20.01 -1.45
N GLY A 115 8.58 -19.14 -1.84
CA GLY A 115 8.87 -18.88 -3.25
C GLY A 115 9.87 -19.91 -3.77
N ASN A 116 9.47 -20.72 -4.75
CA ASN A 116 10.36 -21.72 -5.36
C ASN A 116 11.30 -21.09 -6.40
N GLY A 117 12.58 -21.43 -6.33
CA GLY A 117 13.55 -21.20 -7.40
C GLY A 117 13.69 -22.41 -8.34
N GLY A 118 14.81 -22.49 -9.04
CA GLY A 118 15.20 -23.67 -9.83
C GLY A 118 14.63 -23.72 -11.26
N LEU A 119 14.46 -24.94 -11.78
CA LEU A 119 13.97 -25.22 -13.12
C LEU A 119 12.44 -25.41 -13.12
N PRO A 120 11.75 -25.17 -14.26
CA PRO A 120 10.36 -25.58 -14.41
C PRO A 120 10.19 -27.09 -14.15
N PRO A 121 9.06 -27.54 -13.60
CA PRO A 121 7.90 -26.75 -13.14
C PRO A 121 8.05 -26.03 -11.79
N TRP A 122 9.13 -26.21 -11.02
CA TRP A 122 9.33 -25.49 -9.75
C TRP A 122 9.53 -23.98 -9.93
N ARG A 123 10.23 -23.59 -10.99
CA ARG A 123 10.53 -22.18 -11.27
C ARG A 123 9.25 -21.35 -11.26
N ASP A 124 9.32 -20.23 -10.54
CA ASP A 124 8.27 -19.22 -10.44
C ASP A 124 6.97 -19.66 -9.72
N SER A 125 6.92 -20.89 -9.20
CA SER A 125 5.78 -21.39 -8.41
C SER A 125 5.82 -20.95 -6.94
N VAL A 126 4.66 -20.98 -6.28
CA VAL A 126 4.51 -20.67 -4.85
C VAL A 126 3.85 -21.84 -4.12
N THR A 127 4.39 -22.18 -2.95
CA THR A 127 3.96 -23.35 -2.15
C THR A 127 3.99 -23.04 -0.66
N HIS A 128 3.42 -23.91 0.17
CA HIS A 128 3.66 -23.89 1.61
C HIS A 128 4.25 -25.22 2.11
N ASP A 129 5.31 -25.16 2.90
CA ASP A 129 6.10 -26.32 3.34
C ASP A 129 6.49 -26.17 4.83
N SER A 130 6.69 -27.28 5.52
CA SER A 130 7.08 -27.34 6.94
C SER A 130 8.54 -27.76 7.16
N ARG A 131 9.30 -28.00 6.08
CA ARG A 131 10.75 -28.24 6.14
C ARG A 131 11.45 -27.18 6.99
N ARG A 132 12.33 -27.60 7.89
CA ARG A 132 13.04 -26.71 8.83
C ARG A 132 13.95 -25.75 8.07
N SER A 133 13.86 -24.46 8.42
CA SER A 133 14.80 -23.38 8.07
C SER A 133 15.33 -23.40 6.63
N SER A 134 14.59 -22.79 5.71
CA SER A 134 15.08 -22.38 4.40
C SER A 134 14.84 -20.90 4.18
N ASP A 135 15.81 -20.21 3.60
CA ASP A 135 15.69 -18.79 3.23
C ASP A 135 14.62 -18.58 2.14
N SER A 136 14.20 -19.64 1.44
CA SER A 136 13.06 -19.60 0.50
C SER A 136 11.71 -19.27 1.15
N PHE A 137 11.62 -19.29 2.48
CA PHE A 137 10.46 -18.82 3.26
C PHE A 137 10.50 -17.32 3.61
N LEU A 138 11.61 -16.63 3.34
CA LEU A 138 11.83 -15.24 3.72
C LEU A 138 11.32 -14.27 2.66
N TRP A 139 10.55 -13.29 3.12
CA TRP A 139 9.99 -12.22 2.30
C TRP A 139 10.37 -10.85 2.88
N ASP A 140 10.94 -9.97 2.06
CA ASP A 140 10.83 -8.53 2.28
C ASP A 140 9.38 -8.09 2.04
N VAL A 141 8.95 -7.05 2.74
CA VAL A 141 7.60 -6.51 2.63
C VAL A 141 7.67 -5.00 2.45
N ASP A 142 7.32 -4.55 1.26
CA ASP A 142 7.26 -3.14 0.92
C ASP A 142 5.83 -2.64 1.17
N VAL A 143 5.64 -1.67 2.07
CA VAL A 143 4.33 -1.07 2.34
C VAL A 143 4.00 -0.10 1.21
N VAL A 144 2.94 -0.41 0.45
CA VAL A 144 2.50 0.39 -0.71
C VAL A 144 1.40 1.38 -0.31
N GLU A 145 0.57 1.02 0.68
CA GLU A 145 -0.46 1.89 1.22
C GLU A 145 -0.54 1.73 2.74
N THR A 146 -0.63 2.83 3.47
CA THR A 146 -0.72 2.87 4.94
C THR A 146 -2.15 3.20 5.35
N THR A 147 -2.67 2.55 6.39
CA THR A 147 -3.93 2.91 7.03
C THR A 147 -3.76 4.21 7.83
N SER A 148 -3.82 5.34 7.12
CA SER A 148 -3.92 6.64 7.78
C SER A 148 -5.28 6.74 8.46
N LEU A 149 -5.30 6.60 9.78
CA LEU A 149 -6.38 7.13 10.61
C LEU A 149 -6.29 8.64 10.52
N ALA A 150 -6.88 9.21 9.46
CA ALA A 150 -7.00 10.63 9.31
C ALA A 150 -7.75 11.17 10.54
N LEU A 151 -7.02 11.92 11.38
CA LEU A 151 -7.63 12.84 12.31
C LEU A 151 -8.58 13.70 11.48
N VAL A 152 -9.89 13.56 11.70
CA VAL A 152 -10.86 14.51 11.17
C VAL A 152 -10.35 15.90 11.55
N PRO A 153 -10.07 16.79 10.58
CA PRO A 153 -9.77 18.17 10.90
C PRO A 153 -11.01 18.68 11.64
N VAL A 154 -10.85 18.97 12.93
CA VAL A 154 -11.92 19.62 13.70
C VAL A 154 -12.17 20.93 12.98
N ALA A 155 -13.29 21.00 12.26
CA ALA A 155 -13.70 22.20 11.57
C ALA A 155 -13.96 23.24 12.66
N ILE A 156 -12.98 24.11 12.88
CA ILE A 156 -13.11 25.24 13.80
C ILE A 156 -14.30 26.04 13.25
N PRO A 157 -15.44 26.11 13.96
CA PRO A 157 -16.58 26.86 13.47
C PRO A 157 -16.13 28.32 13.36
N PRO A 158 -16.42 29.02 12.24
CA PRO A 158 -15.94 30.37 12.05
C PRO A 158 -16.45 31.26 13.19
N LEU A 159 -15.52 31.78 13.99
CA LEU A 159 -15.79 32.74 15.05
C LEU A 159 -16.67 33.84 14.48
N HIS A 160 -17.81 34.08 15.13
CA HIS A 160 -18.84 34.96 14.62
C HIS A 160 -18.27 36.36 14.36
N ARG A 161 -18.05 36.67 13.07
CA ARG A 161 -17.69 38.02 12.62
C ARG A 161 -18.89 38.91 12.90
N ARG A 162 -18.84 39.57 14.05
CA ARG A 162 -19.87 40.48 14.57
C ARG A 162 -20.26 41.46 13.46
N GLN A 163 -21.54 41.46 13.08
CA GLN A 163 -22.04 42.33 12.03
C GLN A 163 -21.95 43.79 12.49
N SER A 164 -21.07 44.57 11.88
CA SER A 164 -21.16 46.03 11.88
C SER A 164 -22.01 46.44 10.67
N SER A 165 -23.16 47.05 10.94
CA SER A 165 -24.09 47.55 9.92
C SER A 165 -23.47 48.64 9.04
N PRO A 166 -23.92 48.79 7.78
CA PRO A 166 -23.43 49.84 6.88
C PRO A 166 -24.18 51.17 7.08
N PRO A 167 -23.51 52.32 6.99
CA PRO A 167 -24.17 53.58 6.68
C PRO A 167 -24.35 53.73 5.16
N MET A 168 -25.54 54.17 4.74
CA MET A 168 -25.84 54.43 3.33
C MET A 168 -25.27 55.77 2.82
N SER A 169 -24.84 55.73 1.56
CA SER A 169 -24.99 56.79 0.53
C SER A 169 -24.48 58.21 0.79
N ARG A 170 -23.58 58.67 -0.10
CA ARG A 170 -23.70 60.00 -0.73
C ARG A 170 -22.95 60.07 -2.07
N THR A 171 -23.68 60.39 -3.13
CA THR A 171 -23.18 60.69 -4.47
C THR A 171 -22.79 62.17 -4.55
N SER A 172 -21.66 62.48 -5.20
CA SER A 172 -21.48 63.74 -5.94
C SER A 172 -20.30 63.63 -6.93
N SER A 173 -20.44 64.31 -8.05
CA SER A 173 -19.62 64.19 -9.28
C SER A 173 -18.42 65.16 -9.32
N GLU A 174 -17.58 65.00 -10.36
CA GLU A 174 -16.79 66.06 -11.02
C GLU A 174 -15.61 66.70 -10.22
N LYS A 175 -14.54 67.27 -10.82
CA LYS A 175 -13.88 67.22 -12.15
C LYS A 175 -12.56 68.03 -12.04
N SER A 176 -11.66 67.94 -13.03
CA SER A 176 -10.61 68.94 -13.39
C SER A 176 -9.33 68.94 -12.51
N GLU A 177 -8.17 68.59 -13.07
CA GLU A 177 -7.12 69.44 -13.74
C GLU A 177 -6.11 70.00 -12.71
N GLN A 178 -4.82 69.61 -12.75
CA GLN A 178 -3.72 70.29 -13.50
C GLN A 178 -3.79 71.82 -13.34
N GLU A 179 -2.79 72.52 -12.77
CA GLU A 179 -1.40 72.65 -13.25
C GLU A 179 -0.49 73.37 -12.22
N GLY A 180 0.81 73.51 -12.52
CA GLY A 180 1.65 74.65 -12.07
C GLY A 180 2.76 74.36 -11.05
N GLY A 181 4.04 74.66 -11.39
CA GLY A 181 5.14 74.63 -10.39
C GLY A 181 6.62 74.63 -10.82
N THR A 182 7.00 75.10 -12.02
CA THR A 182 8.41 75.35 -12.44
C THR A 182 9.07 76.39 -11.50
N VAL A 183 10.37 76.40 -11.13
CA VAL A 183 11.66 76.68 -11.84
C VAL A 183 12.85 76.13 -10.99
N VAL A 184 14.18 76.29 -11.22
CA VAL A 184 15.01 77.21 -12.05
C VAL A 184 16.33 76.56 -12.54
N ALA A 185 16.82 77.03 -13.70
CA ALA A 185 18.20 77.35 -14.11
C ALA A 185 19.43 76.42 -13.88
N GLY A 186 20.14 76.19 -14.99
CA GLY A 186 21.58 75.91 -15.05
C GLY A 186 22.05 76.03 -16.51
N ALA A 187 22.95 76.97 -16.84
CA ALA A 187 23.22 77.38 -18.22
C ALA A 187 24.72 77.45 -18.57
N LYS A 188 25.01 77.39 -19.87
CA LYS A 188 26.26 77.83 -20.54
C LYS A 188 27.48 76.88 -20.33
N GLY A 189 28.29 76.53 -21.33
CA GLY A 189 28.24 76.77 -22.79
C GLY A 189 29.67 76.75 -23.39
N ARG A 190 29.78 76.61 -24.73
CA ARG A 190 30.99 76.84 -25.57
C ARG A 190 32.21 75.93 -25.31
N ASP A 191 33.06 75.63 -26.30
CA ASP A 191 33.13 76.06 -27.71
C ASP A 191 32.87 74.90 -28.70
#